data_AF-A0A7Y8J978-F1
#
_entry.id   AF-A0A7Y8J978-F1
#
_cell.length_a   1.000
_cell.length_b   1.000
_cell.length_c   1.000
_cell.angle_alpha   90.00
_cell.angle_beta   90.00
_cell.angle_gamma   90.00
#
_symmetry.space_group_name_H-M   'P 1'
#
loop_
_entity.id
_entity.type
_entity.pdbx_description
1 polymer ?
#
loop_
_entity_poly.entity_id
_entity_poly.type
_entity_poly.pdbx_seq_one_letter_code
_entity_poly.pdbx_strand_id
1 'polypeptide(L)'
;MKKFFIIYLFIISLFFISCELSQKPAKGFEDEIIVIADSVEYEQILPALQSVFEKEIFTPQPEKLFTLKRMNVSQLENKKRTKNIIIAAPLNSGSNASKYISAIVDSSVERKLASDENFIVYKNDLWAKNQLVAVISASSIELLNNKILNNSDNLLYTFQKKSDERLFNNLYNPTYEKKDIEGKFLKNYGWIIYVQADYVVALDKPEKNFVWLRRSPGSDMERWIFIHWIDNATPDYLNQDSIKVIRDRLTKEFYQTTDDASYVVVASDYFVVNEVNFNGRYALFTQGLWELNIKGMGGPFVNYFFYDEKLQRIYMIDGSVYAPKYYKRNLIQQMDVTLQSFRTKAELSDERIQELLEAIKD
;
A
#
# COMPACT_ATOMS: atom_id res chain seq x y z
N MET A 1 -0.83 -42.79 -66.73
CA MET A 1 -1.90 -42.74 -65.69
C MET A 1 -1.41 -41.89 -64.54
N LYS A 2 -2.26 -40.97 -64.08
CA LYS A 2 -2.03 -39.89 -63.09
C LYS A 2 -1.30 -40.35 -61.82
N LYS A 3 -0.47 -39.48 -61.24
CA LYS A 3 -0.48 -39.05 -59.80
C LYS A 3 0.77 -38.19 -59.50
N PHE A 4 0.58 -36.89 -59.40
CA PHE A 4 0.46 -36.07 -58.18
C PHE A 4 1.81 -35.48 -57.73
N PHE A 5 2.00 -34.22 -58.11
CA PHE A 5 3.07 -33.32 -57.67
C PHE A 5 2.76 -32.90 -56.22
N ILE A 6 3.53 -33.37 -55.24
CA ILE A 6 3.44 -32.89 -53.85
C ILE A 6 4.51 -31.84 -53.67
N ILE A 7 4.09 -30.58 -53.72
CA ILE A 7 4.90 -29.42 -53.32
C ILE A 7 4.90 -29.41 -51.79
N TYR A 8 6.05 -29.72 -51.18
CA TYR A 8 6.28 -29.45 -49.77
C TYR A 8 6.46 -27.94 -49.59
N LEU A 9 5.37 -27.25 -49.29
CA LEU A 9 5.41 -25.87 -48.82
C LEU A 9 5.95 -25.91 -47.39
N PHE A 10 7.24 -25.64 -47.22
CA PHE A 10 7.88 -25.47 -45.92
C PHE A 10 7.37 -24.14 -45.34
N ILE A 11 6.22 -24.18 -44.66
CA ILE A 11 5.73 -23.05 -43.86
C ILE A 11 6.68 -22.95 -42.66
N ILE A 12 7.70 -22.10 -42.80
CA ILE A 12 8.46 -21.59 -41.67
C ILE A 12 7.47 -20.76 -40.85
N SER A 13 6.90 -21.37 -39.81
CA SER A 13 6.20 -20.61 -38.78
C SER A 13 7.25 -19.75 -38.08
N LEU A 14 7.34 -18.49 -38.50
CA LEU A 14 7.95 -17.43 -37.72
C LEU A 14 7.17 -17.38 -36.39
N PHE A 15 7.66 -18.12 -35.40
CA PHE A 15 7.39 -17.81 -34.01
C PHE A 15 7.95 -16.41 -33.79
N PHE A 16 7.05 -15.42 -33.83
CA PHE A 16 7.28 -14.14 -33.20
C PHE A 16 7.44 -14.40 -31.71
N ILE A 17 8.66 -14.75 -31.31
CA ILE A 17 9.11 -14.56 -29.93
C ILE A 17 9.10 -13.05 -29.77
N SER A 18 8.00 -12.51 -29.25
CA SER A 18 7.98 -11.16 -28.73
C SER A 18 9.08 -11.12 -27.68
N CYS A 19 10.19 -10.48 -28.03
CA CYS A 19 11.28 -10.21 -27.11
C CYS A 19 10.78 -9.13 -26.15
N GLU A 20 9.88 -9.50 -25.23
CA GLU A 20 9.84 -8.84 -23.94
C GLU A 20 11.17 -9.20 -23.28
N LEU A 21 12.18 -8.35 -23.52
CA LEU A 21 13.33 -8.26 -22.63
C LEU A 21 12.76 -7.97 -21.25
N SER A 22 12.56 -9.03 -20.47
CA SER A 22 12.03 -9.01 -19.11
C SER A 22 12.82 -7.96 -18.33
N GLN A 23 12.22 -6.77 -18.17
CA GLN A 23 12.88 -5.69 -17.48
C GLN A 23 13.14 -6.15 -16.04
N LYS A 24 14.38 -5.99 -15.57
CA LYS A 24 14.72 -6.34 -14.19
C LYS A 24 13.83 -5.54 -13.22
N PRO A 25 13.41 -6.11 -12.08
CA PRO A 25 12.61 -5.40 -11.08
C PRO A 25 13.28 -4.11 -10.60
N ALA A 26 12.47 -3.11 -10.27
CA ALA A 26 12.91 -1.90 -9.59
C ALA A 26 13.44 -2.22 -8.18
N LYS A 27 14.35 -1.38 -7.68
CA LYS A 27 15.07 -1.51 -6.40
C LYS A 27 15.05 -0.20 -5.61
N GLY A 28 15.46 -0.24 -4.35
CA GLY A 28 15.41 0.91 -3.43
C GLY A 28 14.24 0.85 -2.45
N PHE A 29 14.14 1.86 -1.60
CA PHE A 29 13.10 1.95 -0.57
C PHE A 29 11.73 2.32 -1.18
N GLU A 30 10.66 1.88 -0.52
CA GLU A 30 9.28 2.17 -0.98
C GLU A 30 8.90 3.64 -0.80
N ASP A 31 9.42 4.24 0.26
CA ASP A 31 9.23 5.59 0.77
C ASP A 31 10.34 6.57 0.32
N GLU A 32 11.21 6.19 -0.61
CA GLU A 32 12.19 7.11 -1.21
C GLU A 32 11.74 7.52 -2.61
N ILE A 33 11.75 8.82 -2.90
CA ILE A 33 11.53 9.38 -4.24
C ILE A 33 12.82 10.08 -4.68
N ILE A 34 13.38 9.61 -5.80
CA ILE A 34 14.54 10.26 -6.43
C ILE A 34 14.05 11.43 -7.29
N VAL A 35 14.51 12.64 -7.00
CA VAL A 35 14.17 13.85 -7.76
C VAL A 35 15.34 14.24 -8.65
N ILE A 36 15.16 14.12 -9.96
CA ILE A 36 16.10 14.55 -10.99
C ILE A 36 15.79 16.00 -11.35
N ALA A 37 16.63 16.92 -10.88
CA ALA A 37 16.51 18.37 -11.10
C ALA A 37 17.89 19.02 -10.92
N ASP A 38 18.17 20.13 -11.62
CA ASP A 38 19.37 20.93 -11.35
C ASP A 38 19.26 21.60 -9.96
N SER A 39 20.40 21.85 -9.30
CA SER A 39 20.42 22.16 -7.85
C SER A 39 19.65 23.43 -7.51
N VAL A 40 19.83 24.50 -8.28
CA VAL A 40 19.14 25.79 -8.04
C VAL A 40 17.63 25.64 -8.21
N GLU A 41 17.20 24.95 -9.27
CA GLU A 41 15.77 24.73 -9.55
C GLU A 41 15.14 23.80 -8.49
N TYR A 42 15.88 22.79 -8.03
CA TYR A 42 15.43 21.89 -6.97
C TYR A 42 15.14 22.65 -5.67
N GLU A 43 16.06 23.51 -5.21
CA GLU A 43 15.85 24.32 -4.00
C GLU A 43 14.59 25.20 -4.12
N GLN A 44 14.28 25.68 -5.32
CA GLN A 44 13.09 26.51 -5.56
C GLN A 44 11.77 25.73 -5.58
N ILE A 45 11.77 24.44 -5.91
CA ILE A 45 10.57 23.58 -5.91
C ILE A 45 10.47 22.66 -4.69
N LEU A 46 11.54 22.57 -3.89
CA LEU A 46 11.62 21.69 -2.72
C LEU A 46 10.45 21.93 -1.74
N PRO A 47 10.09 23.16 -1.36
CA PRO A 47 8.98 23.37 -0.43
C PRO A 47 7.64 22.80 -0.94
N ALA A 48 7.36 22.97 -2.23
CA ALA A 48 6.17 22.41 -2.86
C ALA A 48 6.21 20.88 -2.81
N LEU A 49 7.32 20.26 -3.23
CA LEU A 49 7.48 18.80 -3.18
C LEU A 49 7.36 18.25 -1.74
N GLN A 50 7.94 18.92 -0.75
CA GLN A 50 7.85 18.49 0.65
C GLN A 50 6.42 18.55 1.17
N SER A 51 5.67 19.60 0.85
CA SER A 51 4.25 19.71 1.23
C SER A 51 3.38 18.59 0.65
N VAL A 52 3.76 18.07 -0.52
CA VAL A 52 3.06 16.96 -1.18
C VAL A 52 3.47 15.61 -0.60
N PHE A 53 4.77 15.32 -0.57
CA PHE A 53 5.29 13.97 -0.38
C PHE A 53 5.80 13.69 1.03
N GLU A 54 6.37 14.68 1.71
CA GLU A 54 6.93 14.52 3.05
C GLU A 54 5.88 14.75 4.15
N LYS A 55 4.60 14.49 3.87
CA LYS A 55 3.51 14.54 4.86
C LYS A 55 3.83 13.63 6.04
N GLU A 56 3.53 14.09 7.24
CA GLU A 56 3.75 13.32 8.46
C GLU A 56 2.67 12.25 8.62
N ILE A 57 3.11 11.05 8.95
CA ILE A 57 2.29 9.98 9.51
C ILE A 57 2.54 9.98 11.01
N PHE A 58 1.46 10.10 11.77
CA PHE A 58 1.53 10.05 13.22
C PHE A 58 1.74 8.61 13.67
N THR A 59 2.99 8.30 14.00
CA THR A 59 3.36 7.20 14.87
C THR A 59 3.72 7.79 16.25
N PRO A 60 4.05 7.01 17.30
CA PRO A 60 4.50 7.60 18.57
C PRO A 60 5.63 8.63 18.42
N GLN A 61 6.41 8.53 17.34
CA GLN A 61 7.26 9.61 16.83
C GLN A 61 6.83 9.91 15.39
N PRO A 62 6.46 11.15 15.03
CA PRO A 62 6.06 11.46 13.66
C PRO A 62 7.12 11.03 12.64
N GLU A 63 6.67 10.38 11.56
CA GLU A 63 7.51 9.88 10.48
C GLU A 63 7.02 10.41 9.14
N LYS A 64 7.90 10.56 8.14
CA LYS A 64 7.50 11.04 6.82
C LYS A 64 6.92 9.93 5.95
N LEU A 65 5.88 10.23 5.20
CA LEU A 65 5.26 9.30 4.26
C LEU A 65 6.19 8.93 3.10
N PHE A 66 6.90 9.92 2.55
CA PHE A 66 8.03 9.74 1.64
C PHE A 66 9.20 10.64 2.07
N THR A 67 10.37 10.31 1.55
CA THR A 67 11.60 11.10 1.65
C THR A 67 12.08 11.45 0.26
N LEU A 68 12.53 12.69 0.08
CA LEU A 68 13.00 13.20 -1.21
C LEU A 68 14.52 13.18 -1.28
N LYS A 69 15.05 12.67 -2.40
CA LYS A 69 16.49 12.65 -2.65
C LYS A 69 16.83 13.22 -4.02
N ARG A 70 17.45 14.40 -4.01
CA ARG A 70 17.89 15.08 -5.23
C ARG A 70 19.09 14.40 -5.89
N MET A 71 19.08 14.33 -7.22
CA MET A 71 20.21 13.89 -8.05
C MET A 71 20.31 14.72 -9.33
N ASN A 72 21.53 14.83 -9.89
CA ASN A 72 21.73 15.42 -11.20
C ASN A 72 21.28 14.44 -12.31
N VAL A 73 20.94 14.97 -13.49
CA VAL A 73 20.66 14.16 -14.69
C VAL A 73 21.80 13.19 -15.02
N SER A 74 23.05 13.62 -14.85
CA SER A 74 24.23 12.77 -15.10
C SER A 74 24.28 11.51 -14.23
N GLN A 75 23.57 11.49 -13.11
CA GLN A 75 23.49 10.37 -12.18
C GLN A 75 22.30 9.44 -12.48
N LEU A 76 21.39 9.83 -13.37
CA LEU A 76 20.16 9.08 -13.68
C LEU A 76 20.46 7.69 -14.23
N GLU A 77 21.48 7.53 -15.08
CA GLU A 77 21.86 6.21 -15.64
C GLU A 77 22.06 5.15 -14.55
N ASN A 78 22.70 5.52 -13.44
CA ASN A 78 22.95 4.63 -12.31
C ASN A 78 21.72 4.40 -11.42
N LYS A 79 20.64 5.15 -11.67
CA LYS A 79 19.44 5.23 -10.85
C LYS A 79 18.16 4.89 -11.61
N LYS A 80 18.26 4.57 -12.90
CA LYS A 80 17.14 4.10 -13.74
C LYS A 80 16.35 2.94 -13.14
N ARG A 81 16.93 2.15 -12.23
CA ARG A 81 16.21 1.05 -11.57
C ARG A 81 15.58 1.42 -10.22
N THR A 82 15.52 2.69 -9.81
CA THR A 82 14.85 3.04 -8.54
C THR A 82 13.34 3.00 -8.67
N LYS A 83 12.64 2.62 -7.58
CA LYS A 83 11.17 2.42 -7.59
C LYS A 83 10.38 3.67 -7.97
N ASN A 84 10.77 4.83 -7.45
CA ASN A 84 10.05 6.08 -7.58
C ASN A 84 11.02 7.17 -8.09
N ILE A 85 10.68 7.82 -9.20
CA ILE A 85 11.48 8.90 -9.79
C ILE A 85 10.56 10.07 -10.15
N ILE A 86 10.96 11.27 -9.81
CA ILE A 86 10.42 12.52 -10.36
C ILE A 86 11.51 13.18 -11.18
N ILE A 87 11.20 13.61 -12.40
CA ILE A 87 12.06 14.47 -13.21
C ILE A 87 11.35 15.83 -13.30
N ALA A 88 11.99 16.87 -12.79
CA ALA A 88 11.38 18.19 -12.70
C ALA A 88 12.35 19.31 -13.08
N ALA A 89 11.89 20.20 -13.96
CA ALA A 89 12.56 21.45 -14.33
C ALA A 89 11.58 22.36 -15.09
N PRO A 90 11.74 23.70 -15.05
CA PRO A 90 11.07 24.59 -15.99
C PRO A 90 11.55 24.31 -17.42
N LEU A 91 10.64 24.37 -18.39
CA LEU A 91 10.98 24.30 -19.81
C LEU A 91 11.81 25.53 -20.20
N ASN A 92 12.76 25.33 -21.11
CA ASN A 92 13.62 26.39 -21.65
C ASN A 92 14.50 27.13 -20.64
N SER A 93 14.67 26.64 -19.41
CA SER A 93 15.60 27.24 -18.44
C SER A 93 17.06 27.09 -18.83
N GLY A 94 17.35 26.22 -19.80
CA GLY A 94 18.72 25.86 -20.22
C GLY A 94 19.42 24.88 -19.28
N SER A 95 18.75 24.47 -18.18
CA SER A 95 19.25 23.47 -17.24
C SER A 95 19.40 22.10 -17.89
N ASN A 96 20.18 21.21 -17.28
CA ASN A 96 20.37 19.86 -17.79
C ASN A 96 19.08 19.05 -17.69
N ALA A 97 18.33 19.21 -16.60
CA ALA A 97 17.03 18.59 -16.40
C ALA A 97 16.01 19.08 -17.43
N SER A 98 15.99 20.39 -17.73
CA SER A 98 15.15 20.96 -18.78
C SER A 98 15.46 20.36 -20.16
N LYS A 99 16.74 20.36 -20.55
CA LYS A 99 17.21 19.74 -21.81
C LYS A 99 16.87 18.24 -21.88
N TYR A 100 17.00 17.54 -20.75
CA TYR A 100 16.67 16.12 -20.68
C TYR A 100 15.18 15.89 -20.88
N ILE A 101 14.30 16.69 -20.24
CA ILE A 101 12.86 16.62 -20.45
C ILE A 101 12.53 16.80 -21.93
N SER A 102 13.00 17.86 -22.57
CA SER A 102 12.75 18.12 -24.01
C SER A 102 13.30 17.00 -24.93
N ALA A 103 14.32 16.26 -24.50
CA ALA A 103 14.86 15.14 -25.26
C ALA A 103 14.04 13.84 -25.13
N ILE A 104 13.27 13.67 -24.05
CA ILE A 104 12.50 12.43 -23.79
C ILE A 104 10.99 12.55 -24.07
N VAL A 105 10.50 13.75 -24.36
CA VAL A 105 9.09 14.00 -24.71
C VAL A 105 8.98 14.51 -26.14
N ASP A 106 7.88 14.18 -26.82
CA ASP A 106 7.60 14.78 -28.13
C ASP A 106 7.06 16.22 -28.00
N SER A 107 7.10 16.98 -29.10
CA SER A 107 6.69 18.39 -29.11
C SER A 107 5.21 18.61 -28.73
N SER A 108 4.34 17.61 -28.88
CA SER A 108 2.94 17.71 -28.46
C SER A 108 2.80 17.60 -26.93
N VAL A 109 3.57 16.69 -26.32
CA VAL A 109 3.65 16.50 -24.87
C VAL A 109 4.36 17.69 -24.22
N GLU A 110 5.44 18.20 -24.82
CA GLU A 110 6.15 19.39 -24.33
C GLU A 110 5.23 20.62 -24.29
N ARG A 111 4.44 20.84 -25.35
CA ARG A 111 3.44 21.92 -25.38
C ARG A 111 2.41 21.77 -24.27
N LYS A 112 1.91 20.55 -24.01
CA LYS A 112 0.98 20.30 -22.92
C LYS A 112 1.62 20.55 -21.55
N LEU A 113 2.86 20.10 -21.33
CA LEU A 113 3.61 20.40 -20.11
C LEU A 113 3.76 21.91 -19.90
N ALA A 114 3.94 22.69 -20.98
CA ALA A 114 4.05 24.14 -20.91
C ALA A 114 2.71 24.86 -20.60
N SER A 115 1.60 24.39 -21.17
CA SER A 115 0.34 25.15 -21.20
C SER A 115 -0.75 24.65 -20.26
N ASP A 116 -0.74 23.37 -19.89
CA ASP A 116 -1.76 22.74 -19.04
C ASP A 116 -1.23 22.57 -17.62
N GLU A 117 -1.85 23.26 -16.67
CA GLU A 117 -1.47 23.25 -15.26
C GLU A 117 -1.71 21.91 -14.55
N ASN A 118 -2.56 21.05 -15.09
CA ASN A 118 -2.90 19.73 -14.53
C ASN A 118 -2.20 18.58 -15.27
N PHE A 119 -1.49 18.87 -16.35
CA PHE A 119 -0.82 17.85 -17.13
C PHE A 119 0.54 17.45 -16.52
N ILE A 120 0.60 16.20 -16.06
CA ILE A 120 1.79 15.49 -15.56
C ILE A 120 1.94 14.19 -16.35
N VAL A 121 3.16 13.86 -16.76
CA VAL A 121 3.42 12.61 -17.49
C VAL A 121 3.83 11.53 -16.50
N TYR A 122 3.04 10.48 -16.38
CA TYR A 122 3.39 9.28 -15.63
C TYR A 122 3.82 8.16 -16.57
N LYS A 123 4.91 7.47 -16.21
CA LYS A 123 5.38 6.26 -16.89
C LYS A 123 5.59 5.15 -15.87
N ASN A 124 4.81 4.08 -16.04
CA ASN A 124 5.08 2.82 -15.39
C ASN A 124 6.16 2.08 -16.18
N ASP A 125 7.04 1.38 -15.47
CA ASP A 125 7.99 0.43 -16.04
C ASP A 125 8.85 1.00 -17.18
N LEU A 126 9.27 2.26 -17.00
CA LEU A 126 10.07 2.97 -18.00
C LEU A 126 11.44 2.31 -18.21
N TRP A 127 12.09 1.89 -17.12
CA TRP A 127 13.40 1.22 -17.16
C TRP A 127 13.47 -0.06 -16.32
N ALA A 128 12.52 -0.28 -15.42
CA ALA A 128 12.50 -1.43 -14.53
C ALA A 128 11.06 -1.83 -14.18
N LYS A 129 10.80 -3.13 -14.01
CA LYS A 129 9.48 -3.64 -13.62
C LYS A 129 9.03 -3.10 -12.25
N ASN A 130 7.77 -2.72 -12.15
CA ASN A 130 7.10 -2.06 -11.03
C ASN A 130 7.65 -0.65 -10.67
N GLN A 131 8.24 0.04 -11.63
CA GLN A 131 8.72 1.42 -11.45
C GLN A 131 7.61 2.44 -11.72
N LEU A 132 7.66 3.58 -11.04
CA LEU A 132 6.91 4.79 -11.37
C LEU A 132 7.86 5.95 -11.61
N VAL A 133 7.73 6.57 -12.78
CA VAL A 133 8.41 7.81 -13.16
C VAL A 133 7.37 8.89 -13.44
N ALA A 134 7.50 10.05 -12.80
CA ALA A 134 6.70 11.24 -13.10
C ALA A 134 7.60 12.32 -13.72
N VAL A 135 7.15 12.94 -14.81
CA VAL A 135 7.78 14.14 -15.39
C VAL A 135 6.87 15.32 -15.13
N ILE A 136 7.38 16.31 -14.39
CA ILE A 136 6.65 17.51 -13.99
C ILE A 136 7.40 18.72 -14.53
N SER A 137 6.77 19.50 -15.40
CA SER A 137 7.40 20.65 -16.03
C SER A 137 6.36 21.74 -16.32
N ALA A 138 6.84 22.97 -16.48
CA ALA A 138 6.04 24.15 -16.78
C ALA A 138 6.92 25.21 -17.47
N SER A 139 6.33 26.27 -18.02
CA SER A 139 7.09 27.32 -18.73
C SER A 139 7.94 28.22 -17.82
N SER A 140 7.72 28.21 -16.51
CA SER A 140 8.53 28.94 -15.52
C SER A 140 8.61 28.18 -14.20
N ILE A 141 9.52 28.60 -13.31
CA ILE A 141 9.67 28.02 -11.97
C ILE A 141 8.44 28.27 -11.09
N GLU A 142 7.80 29.43 -11.24
CA GLU A 142 6.57 29.78 -10.52
C GLU A 142 5.42 28.87 -10.94
N LEU A 143 5.22 28.68 -12.25
CA LEU A 143 4.21 27.79 -12.78
C LEU A 143 4.48 26.32 -12.44
N LEU A 144 5.75 25.93 -12.33
CA LEU A 144 6.14 24.59 -11.89
C LEU A 144 5.74 24.35 -10.42
N ASN A 145 5.99 25.32 -9.54
CA ASN A 145 5.56 25.27 -8.15
C ASN A 145 4.02 25.17 -8.04
N ASN A 146 3.30 26.04 -8.74
CA ASN A 146 1.84 26.03 -8.76
C ASN A 146 1.30 24.69 -9.29
N LYS A 147 1.91 24.14 -10.34
CA LYS A 147 1.55 22.82 -10.88
C LYS A 147 1.74 21.70 -9.84
N ILE A 148 2.85 21.68 -9.10
CA ILE A 148 3.08 20.68 -8.04
C ILE A 148 1.99 20.79 -6.97
N LEU A 149 1.70 22.01 -6.51
CA LEU A 149 0.72 22.28 -5.45
C LEU A 149 -0.72 21.97 -5.88
N ASN A 150 -1.12 22.40 -7.08
CA ASN A 150 -2.47 22.18 -7.60
C ASN A 150 -2.76 20.68 -7.83
N ASN A 151 -1.71 19.87 -8.02
CA ASN A 151 -1.83 18.42 -8.23
C ASN A 151 -1.42 17.59 -7.00
N SER A 152 -1.34 18.21 -5.81
CA SER A 152 -0.83 17.58 -4.58
C SER A 152 -1.46 16.22 -4.30
N ASP A 153 -2.79 16.15 -4.28
CA ASP A 153 -3.51 14.93 -3.89
C ASP A 153 -3.33 13.82 -4.93
N ASN A 154 -3.40 14.16 -6.22
CA ASN A 154 -3.20 13.19 -7.30
C ASN A 154 -1.76 12.66 -7.33
N LEU A 155 -0.77 13.53 -7.15
CA LEU A 155 0.63 13.15 -7.05
C LEU A 155 0.84 12.18 -5.89
N LEU A 156 0.40 12.56 -4.70
CA LEU A 156 0.58 11.73 -3.51
C LEU A 156 -0.10 10.37 -3.67
N TYR A 157 -1.37 10.37 -4.08
CA TYR A 157 -2.16 9.16 -4.31
C TYR A 157 -1.48 8.23 -5.32
N THR A 158 -0.99 8.76 -6.43
CA THR A 158 -0.34 7.95 -7.48
C THR A 158 0.90 7.22 -6.95
N PHE A 159 1.74 7.89 -6.15
CA PHE A 159 2.94 7.27 -5.58
C PHE A 159 2.60 6.28 -4.45
N GLN A 160 1.64 6.61 -3.58
CA GLN A 160 1.16 5.69 -2.54
C GLN A 160 0.57 4.42 -3.15
N LYS A 161 -0.36 4.57 -4.10
CA LYS A 161 -1.01 3.46 -4.79
C LYS A 161 0.01 2.53 -5.43
N LYS A 162 1.04 3.06 -6.11
CA LYS A 162 2.08 2.23 -6.70
C LYS A 162 2.88 1.48 -5.64
N SER A 163 3.17 2.12 -4.51
CA SER A 163 3.85 1.47 -3.38
C SER A 163 2.99 0.34 -2.80
N ASP A 164 1.69 0.56 -2.63
CA ASP A 164 0.75 -0.44 -2.13
C ASP A 164 0.60 -1.61 -3.12
N GLU A 165 0.52 -1.35 -4.42
CA GLU A 165 0.51 -2.38 -5.46
C GLU A 165 1.78 -3.25 -5.43
N ARG A 166 2.96 -2.63 -5.29
CA ARG A 166 4.23 -3.37 -5.13
C ARG A 166 4.22 -4.21 -3.87
N LEU A 167 3.75 -3.63 -2.78
CA LEU A 167 3.72 -4.27 -1.49
C LEU A 167 2.77 -5.45 -1.48
N PHE A 168 1.57 -5.28 -2.03
CA PHE A 168 0.59 -6.33 -2.26
C PHE A 168 1.24 -7.50 -3.01
N ASN A 169 1.79 -7.25 -4.20
CA ASN A 169 2.40 -8.30 -5.01
C ASN A 169 3.58 -9.02 -4.32
N ASN A 170 4.28 -8.36 -3.39
CA ASN A 170 5.35 -8.98 -2.61
C ASN A 170 4.84 -9.74 -1.39
N LEU A 171 3.81 -9.24 -0.72
CA LEU A 171 3.24 -9.84 0.48
C LEU A 171 2.42 -11.08 0.13
N TYR A 172 1.58 -11.00 -0.91
CA TYR A 172 0.69 -12.08 -1.36
C TYR A 172 1.43 -13.04 -2.27
N ASN A 173 2.02 -14.06 -1.66
CA ASN A 173 2.70 -15.13 -2.35
C ASN A 173 2.10 -16.46 -1.90
N PRO A 174 1.46 -17.23 -2.80
CA PRO A 174 0.87 -18.54 -2.47
C PRO A 174 1.85 -19.52 -1.80
N THR A 175 3.16 -19.33 -2.00
CA THR A 175 4.23 -20.13 -1.36
C THR A 175 4.30 -19.91 0.15
N TYR A 176 3.96 -18.71 0.63
CA TYR A 176 4.04 -18.33 2.05
C TYR A 176 2.67 -18.21 2.69
N GLU A 177 1.63 -18.67 2.01
CA GLU A 177 0.25 -18.62 2.46
C GLU A 177 -0.07 -19.78 3.40
N LYS A 178 -0.62 -19.51 4.58
CA LYS A 178 -1.15 -20.53 5.48
C LYS A 178 -2.61 -20.85 5.15
N LYS A 179 -2.79 -21.57 4.04
CA LYS A 179 -4.10 -21.99 3.52
C LYS A 179 -4.91 -22.81 4.53
N ASP A 180 -4.26 -23.60 5.37
CA ASP A 180 -4.94 -24.40 6.41
C ASP A 180 -5.64 -23.49 7.45
N ILE A 181 -5.00 -22.38 7.83
CA ILE A 181 -5.55 -21.39 8.77
C ILE A 181 -6.67 -20.60 8.10
N GLU A 182 -6.44 -20.12 6.87
CA GLU A 182 -7.46 -19.43 6.08
C GLU A 182 -8.70 -20.29 5.86
N GLY A 183 -8.50 -21.57 5.53
CA GLY A 183 -9.57 -22.56 5.41
C GLY A 183 -10.35 -22.74 6.70
N LYS A 184 -9.68 -22.77 7.86
CA LYS A 184 -10.36 -22.84 9.17
C LYS A 184 -11.25 -21.60 9.41
N PHE A 185 -10.77 -20.40 9.10
CA PHE A 185 -11.60 -19.18 9.19
C PHE A 185 -12.77 -19.19 8.20
N LEU A 186 -12.53 -19.64 6.97
CA LEU A 186 -13.58 -19.77 5.97
C LEU A 186 -14.67 -20.73 6.43
N LYS A 187 -14.28 -21.90 6.93
CA LYS A 187 -15.18 -22.96 7.39
C LYS A 187 -15.99 -22.54 8.61
N ASN A 188 -15.33 -21.93 9.60
CA ASN A 188 -15.95 -21.64 10.89
C ASN A 188 -16.72 -20.32 10.88
N TYR A 189 -16.25 -19.32 10.14
CA TYR A 189 -16.72 -17.94 10.26
C TYR A 189 -17.19 -17.32 8.94
N GLY A 190 -16.90 -17.95 7.80
CA GLY A 190 -17.36 -17.48 6.49
C GLY A 190 -16.57 -16.30 5.93
N TRP A 191 -15.34 -16.12 6.38
CA TRP A 191 -14.42 -15.09 5.88
C TRP A 191 -12.98 -15.61 5.86
N ILE A 192 -12.13 -14.97 5.07
CA ILE A 192 -10.69 -15.19 5.04
C ILE A 192 -9.96 -13.86 5.19
N ILE A 193 -8.70 -13.95 5.62
CA ILE A 193 -7.70 -12.92 5.51
C ILE A 193 -6.39 -13.63 5.21
N TYR A 194 -5.53 -13.06 4.39
CA TYR A 194 -4.27 -13.73 4.07
C TYR A 194 -3.38 -13.88 5.31
N VAL A 195 -2.91 -15.10 5.54
CA VAL A 195 -2.05 -15.41 6.68
C VAL A 195 -0.66 -15.77 6.18
N GLN A 196 0.30 -14.86 6.35
CA GLN A 196 1.71 -15.13 6.01
C GLN A 196 2.31 -16.22 6.91
N ALA A 197 3.30 -16.92 6.39
CA ALA A 197 3.98 -18.05 7.04
C ALA A 197 4.47 -17.77 8.47
N ASP A 198 4.84 -16.52 8.78
CA ASP A 198 5.35 -16.12 10.09
C ASP A 198 4.29 -15.48 11.03
N TYR A 199 3.02 -15.48 10.65
CA TYR A 199 1.92 -15.27 11.58
C TYR A 199 1.53 -16.55 12.29
N VAL A 200 1.10 -16.40 13.55
CA VAL A 200 0.49 -17.44 14.37
C VAL A 200 -0.88 -16.98 14.85
N VAL A 201 -1.83 -17.91 14.97
CA VAL A 201 -3.11 -17.64 15.64
C VAL A 201 -2.84 -17.64 17.14
N ALA A 202 -2.83 -16.46 17.74
CA ALA A 202 -2.59 -16.28 19.17
C ALA A 202 -3.86 -16.56 19.98
N LEU A 203 -5.03 -16.15 19.47
CA LEU A 203 -6.34 -16.47 20.04
C LEU A 203 -7.35 -16.72 18.93
N ASP A 204 -8.20 -17.71 19.14
CA ASP A 204 -9.40 -17.99 18.34
C ASP A 204 -10.56 -18.22 19.34
N LYS A 205 -11.46 -17.23 19.43
CA LYS A 205 -12.52 -17.13 20.44
C LYS A 205 -13.87 -17.03 19.75
N PRO A 206 -14.42 -18.15 19.22
CA PRO A 206 -15.69 -18.17 18.50
C PRO A 206 -16.85 -17.61 19.33
N GLU A 207 -16.86 -17.85 20.64
CA GLU A 207 -17.88 -17.36 21.57
C GLU A 207 -17.84 -15.82 21.77
N LYS A 208 -16.76 -15.17 21.34
CA LYS A 208 -16.57 -13.72 21.36
C LYS A 208 -16.50 -13.11 19.97
N ASN A 209 -16.67 -13.91 18.91
CA ASN A 209 -16.47 -13.51 17.53
C ASN A 209 -15.12 -12.79 17.34
N PHE A 210 -14.04 -13.38 17.85
CA PHE A 210 -12.73 -12.73 17.89
C PHE A 210 -11.60 -13.68 17.50
N VAL A 211 -10.76 -13.21 16.58
CA VAL A 211 -9.52 -13.89 16.18
C VAL A 211 -8.37 -12.90 16.31
N TRP A 212 -7.25 -13.35 16.88
CA TRP A 212 -6.01 -12.59 16.98
C TRP A 212 -4.85 -13.33 16.34
N LEU A 213 -4.22 -12.69 15.36
CA LEU A 213 -3.00 -13.12 14.71
C LEU A 213 -1.82 -12.27 15.20
N ARG A 214 -0.72 -12.93 15.52
CA ARG A 214 0.54 -12.27 15.88
C ARG A 214 1.65 -12.69 14.93
N ARG A 215 2.51 -11.75 14.60
CA ARG A 215 3.78 -12.01 13.91
C ARG A 215 4.93 -11.65 14.82
N SER A 216 5.88 -12.57 14.92
CA SER A 216 7.08 -12.47 15.78
C SER A 216 6.78 -12.21 17.27
N PRO A 217 5.87 -12.98 17.92
CA PRO A 217 5.52 -12.76 19.32
C PRO A 217 6.75 -12.85 20.25
N GLY A 218 6.86 -11.95 21.22
CA GLY A 218 7.96 -11.85 22.18
C GLY A 218 9.22 -11.15 21.65
N SER A 219 9.17 -10.59 20.43
CA SER A 219 10.29 -9.83 19.85
C SER A 219 10.16 -8.32 20.05
N ASP A 220 11.18 -7.55 19.67
CA ASP A 220 11.13 -6.08 19.70
C ASP A 220 10.42 -5.45 18.49
N MET A 221 9.84 -6.28 17.62
CA MET A 221 8.99 -5.89 16.49
C MET A 221 7.84 -6.88 16.32
N GLU A 222 6.70 -6.56 16.93
CA GLU A 222 5.48 -7.32 16.76
C GLU A 222 4.48 -6.62 15.84
N ARG A 223 3.70 -7.44 15.15
CA ARG A 223 2.52 -7.04 14.41
C ARG A 223 1.34 -7.85 14.87
N TRP A 224 0.25 -7.17 15.15
CA TRP A 224 -0.97 -7.75 15.67
C TRP A 224 -2.08 -7.46 14.70
N ILE A 225 -2.80 -8.49 14.27
CA ILE A 225 -4.04 -8.34 13.54
C ILE A 225 -5.15 -8.96 14.37
N PHE A 226 -6.23 -8.24 14.63
CA PHE A 226 -7.46 -8.89 15.07
C PHE A 226 -8.58 -8.72 14.05
N ILE A 227 -9.46 -9.70 14.04
CA ILE A 227 -10.72 -9.67 13.32
C ILE A 227 -11.81 -9.90 14.35
N HIS A 228 -12.72 -8.94 14.45
CA HIS A 228 -13.94 -9.04 15.24
C HIS A 228 -15.16 -8.83 14.36
N TRP A 229 -16.25 -9.54 14.64
CA TRP A 229 -17.53 -9.30 13.99
C TRP A 229 -18.70 -9.29 14.96
N ILE A 230 -19.73 -8.52 14.60
CA ILE A 230 -20.99 -8.41 15.33
C ILE A 230 -22.07 -8.99 14.43
N ASP A 231 -22.66 -10.12 14.83
CA ASP A 231 -23.81 -10.71 14.14
C ASP A 231 -25.10 -9.92 14.42
N ASN A 232 -26.05 -9.97 13.49
CA ASN A 232 -27.34 -9.27 13.59
C ASN A 232 -27.18 -7.75 13.82
N ALA A 233 -26.15 -7.16 13.23
CA ALA A 233 -25.86 -5.73 13.38
C ALA A 233 -26.74 -4.87 12.46
N THR A 234 -26.88 -3.60 12.83
CA THR A 234 -27.47 -2.56 11.97
C THR A 234 -26.39 -1.57 11.52
N PRO A 235 -26.61 -0.86 10.39
CA PRO A 235 -25.71 0.22 9.96
C PRO A 235 -25.54 1.35 10.99
N ASP A 236 -26.42 1.48 11.99
CA ASP A 236 -26.32 2.53 13.02
C ASP A 236 -25.02 2.47 13.83
N TYR A 237 -24.44 1.28 13.93
CA TYR A 237 -23.15 1.07 14.57
C TYR A 237 -21.98 1.64 13.75
N LEU A 238 -22.16 1.93 12.46
CA LEU A 238 -21.11 2.39 11.54
C LEU A 238 -20.78 3.87 11.76
N ASN A 239 -20.19 4.17 12.92
CA ASN A 239 -19.80 5.52 13.33
C ASN A 239 -18.49 5.51 14.13
N GLN A 240 -17.88 6.69 14.26
CA GLN A 240 -16.61 6.89 14.94
C GLN A 240 -16.61 6.43 16.41
N ASP A 241 -17.66 6.74 17.17
CA ASP A 241 -17.73 6.42 18.59
C ASP A 241 -17.77 4.91 18.82
N SER A 242 -18.50 4.20 17.97
CA SER A 242 -18.58 2.74 18.01
C SER A 242 -17.22 2.10 17.76
N ILE A 243 -16.44 2.61 16.80
CA ILE A 243 -15.08 2.12 16.52
C ILE A 243 -14.22 2.21 17.79
N LYS A 244 -14.18 3.38 18.43
CA LYS A 244 -13.34 3.60 19.61
C LYS A 244 -13.78 2.70 20.78
N VAL A 245 -15.08 2.68 21.10
CA VAL A 245 -15.62 1.91 22.22
C VAL A 245 -15.44 0.41 22.02
N ILE A 246 -15.70 -0.11 20.81
CA ILE A 246 -15.55 -1.53 20.51
C ILE A 246 -14.07 -1.91 20.57
N ARG A 247 -13.19 -1.11 19.97
CA ARG A 247 -11.75 -1.36 19.97
C ARG A 247 -11.19 -1.40 21.40
N ASP A 248 -11.44 -0.35 22.20
CA ASP A 248 -10.95 -0.29 23.59
C ASP A 248 -11.49 -1.46 24.44
N ARG A 249 -12.74 -1.88 24.23
CA ARG A 249 -13.30 -3.06 24.90
C ARG A 249 -12.54 -4.33 24.54
N LEU A 250 -12.28 -4.56 23.25
CA LEU A 250 -11.57 -5.75 22.77
C LEU A 250 -10.10 -5.75 23.20
N THR A 251 -9.41 -4.63 23.06
CA THR A 251 -7.99 -4.53 23.43
C THR A 251 -7.80 -4.60 24.94
N LYS A 252 -8.75 -4.11 25.73
CA LYS A 252 -8.77 -4.34 27.18
C LYS A 252 -8.92 -5.81 27.55
N GLU A 253 -9.74 -6.56 26.83
CA GLU A 253 -9.99 -7.99 27.12
C GLU A 253 -8.84 -8.88 26.62
N PHE A 254 -8.27 -8.59 25.45
CA PHE A 254 -7.36 -9.52 24.75
C PHE A 254 -5.92 -9.05 24.58
N TYR A 255 -5.66 -7.73 24.61
CA TYR A 255 -4.30 -7.18 24.46
C TYR A 255 -3.76 -6.75 25.82
N GLN A 256 -3.61 -7.73 26.70
CA GLN A 256 -3.09 -7.57 28.06
C GLN A 256 -1.60 -7.95 28.13
N THR A 257 -0.87 -7.38 29.08
CA THR A 257 0.46 -7.85 29.44
C THR A 257 0.42 -9.25 30.05
N THR A 258 1.53 -9.98 30.04
CA THR A 258 1.59 -11.38 30.53
C THR A 258 1.19 -11.54 32.01
N ASP A 259 1.26 -10.47 32.80
CA ASP A 259 0.87 -10.39 34.20
C ASP A 259 -0.55 -9.82 34.41
N ASP A 260 -1.29 -9.58 33.33
CA ASP A 260 -2.62 -8.96 33.28
C ASP A 260 -2.71 -7.58 33.95
N ALA A 261 -1.58 -6.95 34.27
CA ALA A 261 -1.52 -5.70 35.02
C ALA A 261 -1.87 -4.47 34.16
N SER A 262 -1.69 -4.57 32.84
CA SER A 262 -1.97 -3.49 31.90
C SER A 262 -2.51 -4.00 30.58
N TYR A 263 -3.19 -3.11 29.86
CA TYR A 263 -3.85 -3.43 28.60
C TYR A 263 -3.80 -2.25 27.63
N VAL A 264 -3.98 -2.58 26.36
CA VAL A 264 -3.94 -1.61 25.27
C VAL A 264 -5.21 -0.76 25.23
N VAL A 265 -5.05 0.55 25.07
CA VAL A 265 -6.08 1.57 24.87
C VAL A 265 -5.75 2.46 23.67
N VAL A 266 -6.74 3.11 23.09
CA VAL A 266 -6.55 4.17 22.10
C VAL A 266 -5.99 5.42 22.80
N ALA A 267 -4.86 5.93 22.31
CA ALA A 267 -4.23 7.14 22.84
C ALA A 267 -5.06 8.40 22.53
N SER A 268 -4.89 9.45 23.35
CA SER A 268 -5.62 10.71 23.20
C SER A 268 -5.19 11.56 22.00
N ASP A 269 -3.93 11.45 21.60
CA ASP A 269 -3.26 12.49 20.80
C ASP A 269 -3.55 12.38 19.30
N TYR A 270 -3.90 11.18 18.81
CA TYR A 270 -4.13 10.95 17.38
C TYR A 270 -5.11 9.81 17.11
N PHE A 271 -6.26 10.18 16.53
CA PHE A 271 -7.31 9.28 16.09
C PHE A 271 -8.09 9.94 14.95
N VAL A 272 -7.86 9.47 13.72
CA VAL A 272 -8.46 10.03 12.50
C VAL A 272 -9.30 8.95 11.84
N VAL A 273 -10.54 9.30 11.49
CA VAL A 273 -11.46 8.44 10.73
C VAL A 273 -11.72 9.05 9.37
N ASN A 274 -11.58 8.25 8.33
CA ASN A 274 -11.87 8.61 6.95
C ASN A 274 -12.85 7.61 6.34
N GLU A 275 -13.74 8.10 5.49
CA GLU A 275 -14.58 7.24 4.66
C GLU A 275 -13.76 6.71 3.48
N VAL A 276 -13.80 5.39 3.26
CA VAL A 276 -13.05 4.74 2.18
C VAL A 276 -13.87 3.65 1.49
N ASN A 277 -13.43 3.29 0.28
CA ASN A 277 -13.87 2.06 -0.37
C ASN A 277 -12.95 0.91 0.04
N PHE A 278 -13.47 -0.04 0.82
CA PHE A 278 -12.76 -1.25 1.21
C PHE A 278 -13.31 -2.44 0.42
N ASN A 279 -12.55 -2.89 -0.60
CA ASN A 279 -12.91 -4.03 -1.45
C ASN A 279 -14.34 -3.93 -2.06
N GLY A 280 -14.73 -2.73 -2.50
CA GLY A 280 -16.05 -2.46 -3.07
C GLY A 280 -17.12 -2.07 -2.05
N ARG A 281 -16.78 -1.97 -0.76
CA ARG A 281 -17.71 -1.65 0.33
C ARG A 281 -17.43 -0.27 0.90
N TYR A 282 -18.46 0.41 1.37
CA TYR A 282 -18.28 1.60 2.20
C TYR A 282 -17.73 1.17 3.57
N ALA A 283 -16.62 1.77 3.99
CA ALA A 283 -15.97 1.49 5.26
C ALA A 283 -15.48 2.78 5.92
N LEU A 284 -15.46 2.77 7.24
CA LEU A 284 -14.73 3.75 8.04
C LEU A 284 -13.31 3.20 8.27
N PHE A 285 -12.32 3.88 7.72
CA PHE A 285 -10.91 3.62 7.95
C PHE A 285 -10.39 4.51 9.05
N THR A 286 -9.80 3.91 10.07
CA THR A 286 -9.25 4.63 11.21
C THR A 286 -7.74 4.48 11.24
N GLN A 287 -7.04 5.59 11.44
CA GLN A 287 -5.62 5.62 11.80
C GLN A 287 -5.50 6.22 13.18
N GLY A 288 -4.74 5.57 14.05
CA GLY A 288 -4.59 6.06 15.42
C GLY A 288 -3.34 5.55 16.10
N LEU A 289 -3.12 6.05 17.32
CA LEU A 289 -2.11 5.54 18.22
C LEU A 289 -2.75 4.71 19.32
N TRP A 290 -2.09 3.61 19.68
CA TRP A 290 -2.40 2.83 20.85
C TRP A 290 -1.29 3.01 21.88
N GLU A 291 -1.66 2.95 23.15
CA GLU A 291 -0.74 2.92 24.28
C GLU A 291 -1.25 1.90 25.32
N LEU A 292 -0.41 1.55 26.28
CA LEU A 292 -0.93 0.88 27.46
C LEU A 292 -1.72 1.88 28.32
N ASN A 293 -2.67 1.37 29.11
CA ASN A 293 -3.34 2.16 30.16
C ASN A 293 -2.40 2.66 31.27
N ILE A 294 -1.10 2.31 31.17
CA ILE A 294 0.01 2.79 31.98
C ILE A 294 1.09 3.37 31.05
N LYS A 295 2.04 4.12 31.60
CA LYS A 295 3.18 4.60 30.81
C LYS A 295 4.10 3.45 30.41
N GLY A 296 4.48 3.37 29.13
CA GLY A 296 5.65 2.59 28.73
C GLY A 296 5.67 2.10 27.28
N MET A 297 4.54 1.66 26.74
CA MET A 297 4.47 1.07 25.40
C MET A 297 3.36 1.70 24.58
N GLY A 298 3.60 1.79 23.28
CA GLY A 298 2.64 2.29 22.32
C GLY A 298 3.10 2.09 20.89
N GLY A 299 2.21 2.40 19.96
CA GLY A 299 2.44 2.19 18.53
C GLY A 299 1.28 2.70 17.68
N PRO A 300 1.43 2.73 16.36
CA PRO A 300 0.33 3.04 15.46
C PRO A 300 -0.57 1.82 15.26
N PHE A 301 -1.83 2.08 14.94
CA PHE A 301 -2.76 1.10 14.40
C PHE A 301 -3.54 1.66 13.21
N VAL A 302 -4.02 0.75 12.38
CA VAL A 302 -4.98 1.00 11.31
C VAL A 302 -6.15 0.05 11.48
N ASN A 303 -7.35 0.52 11.16
CA ASN A 303 -8.56 -0.27 11.30
C ASN A 303 -9.55 -0.02 10.17
N TYR A 304 -10.14 -1.09 9.64
CA TYR A 304 -11.30 -1.02 8.77
C TYR A 304 -12.54 -1.47 9.54
N PHE A 305 -13.58 -0.66 9.48
CA PHE A 305 -14.86 -0.91 10.12
C PHE A 305 -15.99 -0.74 9.11
N PHE A 306 -16.73 -1.82 8.82
CA PHE A 306 -17.75 -1.81 7.76
C PHE A 306 -18.91 -2.77 8.05
N TYR A 307 -20.05 -2.48 7.44
CA TYR A 307 -21.23 -3.33 7.44
C TYR A 307 -21.25 -4.24 6.21
N ASP A 308 -21.42 -5.54 6.41
CA ASP A 308 -21.72 -6.53 5.38
C ASP A 308 -23.24 -6.78 5.38
N GLU A 309 -23.91 -6.18 4.39
CA GLU A 309 -25.38 -6.24 4.26
C GLU A 309 -25.89 -7.68 4.06
N LYS A 310 -25.15 -8.53 3.33
CA LYS A 310 -25.57 -9.89 3.02
C LYS A 310 -25.59 -10.78 4.25
N LEU A 311 -24.61 -10.59 5.13
CA LEU A 311 -24.47 -11.35 6.37
C LEU A 311 -25.11 -10.66 7.58
N GLN A 312 -25.58 -9.42 7.42
CA GLN A 312 -26.01 -8.53 8.50
C GLN A 312 -24.96 -8.47 9.63
N ARG A 313 -23.70 -8.32 9.24
CA ARG A 313 -22.55 -8.29 10.15
C ARG A 313 -21.84 -6.96 10.08
N ILE A 314 -21.35 -6.49 11.22
CA ILE A 314 -20.26 -5.52 11.21
C ILE A 314 -18.94 -6.25 11.38
N TYR A 315 -17.94 -5.83 10.62
CA TYR A 315 -16.56 -6.29 10.76
C TYR A 315 -15.68 -5.16 11.26
N MET A 316 -14.82 -5.49 12.22
CA MET A 316 -13.69 -4.68 12.65
C MET A 316 -12.41 -5.46 12.36
N ILE A 317 -11.62 -4.96 11.42
CA ILE A 317 -10.35 -5.55 11.00
C ILE A 317 -9.26 -4.58 11.41
N ASP A 318 -8.46 -4.94 12.40
CA ASP A 318 -7.49 -4.05 13.03
C ASP A 318 -6.08 -4.58 12.87
N GLY A 319 -5.13 -3.68 12.59
CA GLY A 319 -3.71 -3.96 12.48
C GLY A 319 -2.92 -2.99 13.35
N SER A 320 -2.20 -3.51 14.35
CA SER A 320 -1.41 -2.73 15.31
C SER A 320 0.07 -3.11 15.22
N VAL A 321 0.96 -2.13 15.38
CA VAL A 321 2.42 -2.34 15.34
C VAL A 321 3.03 -2.01 16.69
N TYR A 322 3.80 -2.93 17.27
CA TYR A 322 4.72 -2.65 18.37
C TYR A 322 6.16 -2.76 17.85
N ALA A 323 6.87 -1.64 17.73
CA ALA A 323 8.23 -1.65 17.20
C ALA A 323 9.02 -0.43 17.71
N PRO A 324 9.28 -0.32 19.03
CA PRO A 324 9.80 0.91 19.64
C PRO A 324 11.16 1.35 19.06
N LYS A 325 11.99 0.41 18.60
CA LYS A 325 13.32 0.68 18.05
C LYS A 325 13.36 0.88 16.53
N TYR A 326 12.21 0.84 15.86
CA TYR A 326 12.15 0.84 14.38
C TYR A 326 11.29 1.99 13.87
N TYR A 327 11.54 2.38 12.62
CA TYR A 327 10.62 3.19 11.82
C TYR A 327 9.36 2.38 11.53
N LYS A 328 8.20 2.96 11.81
CA LYS A 328 6.90 2.29 11.80
C LYS A 328 6.11 2.60 10.54
N ARG A 329 6.45 3.63 9.76
CA ARG A 329 5.77 3.98 8.49
C ARG A 329 5.63 2.78 7.54
N ASN A 330 6.73 2.09 7.29
CA ASN A 330 6.74 0.91 6.41
C ASN A 330 5.99 -0.28 7.04
N LEU A 331 6.03 -0.41 8.37
CA LEU A 331 5.35 -1.49 9.09
C LEU A 331 3.83 -1.30 9.11
N ILE A 332 3.36 -0.06 9.28
CA ILE A 332 1.93 0.24 9.31
C ILE A 332 1.32 0.19 7.90
N GLN A 333 2.06 0.61 6.86
CA GLN A 333 1.65 0.39 5.47
C GLN A 333 1.54 -1.11 5.13
N GLN A 334 2.53 -1.92 5.57
CA GLN A 334 2.44 -3.38 5.46
C GLN A 334 1.20 -3.93 6.15
N MET A 335 0.80 -3.34 7.28
CA MET A 335 -0.40 -3.76 7.96
C MET A 335 -1.65 -3.42 7.19
N ASP A 336 -1.82 -2.17 6.78
CA ASP A 336 -2.91 -1.72 5.93
C ASP A 336 -3.09 -2.65 4.70
N VAL A 337 -2.03 -2.84 3.92
CA VAL A 337 -2.06 -3.71 2.73
C VAL A 337 -2.41 -5.16 3.08
N THR A 338 -2.00 -5.67 4.25
CA THR A 338 -2.37 -7.02 4.71
C THR A 338 -3.87 -7.09 5.03
N LEU A 339 -4.42 -6.10 5.74
CA LEU A 339 -5.84 -6.06 6.09
C LEU A 339 -6.74 -6.05 4.85
N GLN A 340 -6.29 -5.41 3.76
CA GLN A 340 -7.01 -5.35 2.49
C GLN A 340 -7.23 -6.71 1.80
N SER A 341 -6.55 -7.79 2.22
CA SER A 341 -6.87 -9.15 1.74
C SER A 341 -8.13 -9.76 2.31
N PHE A 342 -8.74 -9.15 3.31
CA PHE A 342 -9.95 -9.70 3.89
C PHE A 342 -11.03 -9.87 2.83
N ARG A 343 -11.64 -11.04 2.79
CA ARG A 343 -12.78 -11.36 1.93
C ARG A 343 -13.81 -12.16 2.71
N THR A 344 -15.08 -11.88 2.50
CA THR A 344 -16.14 -12.80 2.93
C THR A 344 -16.31 -13.92 1.90
N LYS A 345 -16.90 -15.05 2.32
CA LYS A 345 -17.09 -16.22 1.45
C LYS A 345 -17.78 -15.88 0.13
N ALA A 346 -18.70 -14.91 0.13
CA ALA A 346 -19.45 -14.49 -1.06
C ALA A 346 -18.59 -13.75 -2.11
N GLU A 347 -17.34 -13.40 -1.79
CA GLU A 347 -16.40 -12.72 -2.69
C GLU A 347 -15.33 -13.66 -3.26
N LEU A 348 -15.33 -14.92 -2.83
CA LEU A 348 -14.38 -15.94 -3.28
C LEU A 348 -14.95 -16.72 -4.46
N SER A 349 -14.08 -17.15 -5.36
CA SER A 349 -14.47 -18.12 -6.40
C SER A 349 -14.66 -19.51 -5.79
N ASP A 350 -15.45 -20.34 -6.44
CA ASP A 350 -15.69 -21.71 -5.99
C ASP A 350 -14.40 -22.52 -5.93
N GLU A 351 -13.48 -22.31 -6.87
CA GLU A 351 -12.16 -22.96 -6.88
C GLU A 351 -11.34 -22.57 -5.65
N ARG A 352 -11.35 -21.28 -5.27
CA ARG A 352 -10.62 -20.81 -4.08
C ARG A 352 -11.24 -21.34 -2.79
N ILE A 353 -12.57 -21.43 -2.72
CA ILE A 353 -13.26 -22.04 -1.58
C ILE A 353 -12.86 -23.51 -1.44
N GLN A 354 -12.86 -24.28 -2.54
CA GLN A 354 -12.48 -25.69 -2.54
C GLN A 354 -11.01 -25.87 -2.10
N GLU A 355 -10.09 -25.12 -2.70
CA GLU A 355 -8.66 -25.14 -2.37
C GLU A 355 -8.42 -24.94 -0.87
N LEU A 356 -9.05 -23.93 -0.28
CA LEU A 356 -8.90 -23.62 1.14
C LEU A 356 -9.52 -24.68 2.06
N LEU A 357 -10.66 -25.25 1.69
CA LEU A 357 -11.31 -26.28 2.50
C LEU A 357 -10.58 -27.63 2.46
N GLU A 358 -9.92 -27.95 1.34
CA GLU A 358 -9.05 -29.13 1.20
C GLU A 358 -7.81 -29.00 2.10
N ALA A 359 -7.22 -27.81 2.19
CA ALA A 359 -6.04 -27.54 3.01
C ALA A 359 -6.24 -27.66 4.54
N ILE A 360 -7.47 -27.84 5.04
CA ILE A 360 -7.75 -28.01 6.49
C ILE A 360 -7.37 -29.42 6.98
N LYS A 361 -7.24 -30.38 6.06
CA LYS A 361 -7.09 -31.82 6.38
C LYS A 361 -5.65 -32.34 6.30
N ASP A 362 -4.75 -31.52 5.77
CA ASP A 362 -3.29 -31.71 5.87
C ASP A 362 -2.76 -30.93 7.09
#